data_AF-A0A521WDR3-F1
#
_entry.id   AF-A0A521WDR3-F1
#
_cell.length_a   1.000
_cell.length_b   1.000
_cell.length_c   1.000
_cell.angle_alpha   90.00
_cell.angle_beta   90.00
_cell.angle_gamma   90.00
#
_symmetry.space_group_name_H-M   'P 1'
#
loop_
_entity.id
_entity.type
_entity.pdbx_description
1 polymer ?
#
loop_
_entity_poly.entity_id
_entity_poly.type
_entity_poly.pdbx_seq_one_letter_code
_entity_poly.pdbx_strand_id
1 'polypeptide(L)'
;MADDLCAKYGDLAYDSGLKQQSKAFERRLAERDALDQHFTKLWLDFAVTGMGRRQVLDTRTRLLVLTGQYTMSKSHAMLEETIQAAINAGVEAREVLEVILQCAIYGGQVAVDPAIRIFYRFAKENGLLEALRASQLPMDGIAGRRNYGEERKKWHPDDLADPRCEPLLKRHGWLAVGTGLRLRPKHHLNTLGWQDALDPEWAGLWVRYIYGGMYTRGIIDDRTRLLCMVGNCVAVNEAVQGRAHMKGAMRAGAKPREVLEVILQSAVNFGQPGMLHSLKIFV
;
A
#
# COMPACT_ATOMS: atom_id res chain seq x y z
N MET A 1 -7.18 -8.74 36.25
CA MET A 1 -7.02 -7.47 35.52
C MET A 1 -7.58 -7.56 34.10
N ALA A 2 -7.20 -8.53 33.26
CA ALA A 2 -7.77 -8.70 31.92
C ALA A 2 -9.28 -9.00 31.93
N ASP A 3 -9.73 -9.94 32.76
CA ASP A 3 -11.16 -10.33 32.87
C ASP A 3 -12.07 -9.18 33.35
N ASP A 4 -11.53 -8.28 34.17
CA ASP A 4 -12.26 -7.11 34.71
C ASP A 4 -12.49 -6.04 33.62
N LEU A 5 -11.49 -5.82 32.77
CA LEU A 5 -11.60 -4.87 31.65
C LEU A 5 -12.50 -5.39 30.53
N CYS A 6 -12.52 -6.71 30.30
CA CYS A 6 -13.47 -7.33 29.36
C CYS A 6 -14.91 -7.12 29.83
N ALA A 7 -15.20 -7.37 31.11
CA ALA A 7 -16.52 -7.13 31.68
C ALA A 7 -16.92 -5.64 31.62
N LYS A 8 -15.97 -4.73 31.87
CA LYS A 8 -16.21 -3.28 31.86
C LYS A 8 -16.53 -2.71 30.46
N TYR A 9 -15.80 -3.14 29.44
CA TYR A 9 -15.91 -2.57 28.09
C TYR A 9 -16.66 -3.46 27.08
N GLY A 10 -17.00 -4.68 27.48
CA GLY A 10 -17.77 -5.65 26.72
C GLY A 10 -16.93 -6.54 25.80
N ASP A 11 -17.35 -7.80 25.70
CA ASP A 11 -16.68 -8.87 24.94
C ASP A 11 -16.44 -8.47 23.47
N LEU A 12 -17.39 -7.75 22.86
CA LEU A 12 -17.29 -7.31 21.48
C LEU A 12 -16.07 -6.43 21.22
N ALA A 13 -15.78 -5.49 22.12
CA ALA A 13 -14.64 -4.60 22.00
C ALA A 13 -13.33 -5.36 22.22
N TYR A 14 -13.35 -6.30 23.15
CA TYR A 14 -12.21 -7.12 23.50
C TYR A 14 -11.81 -8.07 22.35
N ASP A 15 -12.76 -8.84 21.83
CA ASP A 15 -12.57 -9.76 20.71
C ASP A 15 -12.12 -9.03 19.44
N SER A 16 -12.70 -7.86 19.17
CA SER A 16 -12.32 -7.03 18.01
C SER A 16 -10.89 -6.52 18.17
N GLY A 17 -10.51 -6.12 19.38
CA GLY A 17 -9.17 -5.66 19.72
C GLY A 17 -8.12 -6.75 19.52
N LEU A 18 -8.34 -7.93 20.09
CA LEU A 18 -7.43 -9.08 19.96
C LEU A 18 -7.25 -9.58 18.52
N LYS A 19 -8.28 -9.45 17.68
CA LYS A 19 -8.19 -9.79 16.25
C LYS A 19 -7.36 -8.78 15.44
N GLN A 20 -7.42 -7.51 15.81
CA GLN A 20 -6.75 -6.42 15.08
C GLN A 20 -5.32 -6.19 15.55
N GLN A 21 -5.07 -6.41 16.83
CA GLN A 21 -3.84 -6.08 17.53
C GLN A 21 -3.45 -7.32 18.34
N SER A 22 -2.16 -7.66 18.32
CA SER A 22 -1.63 -8.81 19.05
C SER A 22 -1.77 -8.63 20.58
N LYS A 23 -1.02 -9.40 21.39
CA LYS A 23 -0.95 -9.26 22.87
C LYS A 23 -0.77 -7.82 23.38
N ALA A 24 -0.32 -6.89 22.52
CA ALA A 24 -0.27 -5.46 22.82
C ALA A 24 -1.65 -4.79 23.04
N PHE A 25 -2.77 -5.38 22.62
CA PHE A 25 -4.11 -4.82 22.83
C PHE A 25 -4.46 -4.72 24.32
N GLU A 26 -4.34 -5.82 25.06
CA GLU A 26 -4.69 -5.88 26.48
C GLU A 26 -3.88 -4.88 27.30
N ARG A 27 -2.57 -4.80 27.03
CA ARG A 27 -1.68 -3.83 27.65
C ARG A 27 -2.14 -2.41 27.37
N ARG A 28 -2.42 -2.06 26.11
CA ARG A 28 -2.91 -0.71 25.73
C ARG A 28 -4.26 -0.39 26.35
N LEU A 29 -5.15 -1.38 26.44
CA LEU A 29 -6.45 -1.20 27.07
C LEU A 29 -6.28 -0.87 28.55
N ALA A 30 -5.45 -1.63 29.28
CA ALA A 30 -5.16 -1.37 30.69
C ALA A 30 -4.47 -0.02 30.91
N GLU A 31 -3.47 0.33 30.10
CA GLU A 31 -2.78 1.62 30.18
C GLU A 31 -3.75 2.79 29.96
N ARG A 32 -4.63 2.70 28.95
CA ARG A 32 -5.61 3.75 28.65
C ARG A 32 -6.70 3.83 29.71
N ASP A 33 -7.19 2.70 30.21
CA ASP A 33 -8.21 2.66 31.27
C ASP A 33 -7.70 3.34 32.55
N ALA A 34 -6.43 3.08 32.90
CA ALA A 34 -5.79 3.67 34.07
C ALA A 34 -5.57 5.19 33.92
N LEU A 35 -5.42 5.69 32.68
CA LEU A 35 -5.21 7.11 32.39
C LEU A 35 -6.52 7.89 32.24
N ASP A 36 -7.45 7.40 31.43
CA ASP A 36 -8.75 8.04 31.15
C ASP A 36 -9.76 7.03 30.58
N GLN A 37 -10.77 6.72 31.37
CA GLN A 37 -11.79 5.73 31.02
C GLN A 37 -12.75 6.22 29.93
N HIS A 38 -13.03 7.53 29.88
CA HIS A 38 -13.89 8.11 28.87
C HIS A 38 -13.21 8.09 27.50
N PHE A 39 -11.94 8.49 27.44
CA PHE A 39 -11.12 8.33 26.24
C PHE A 39 -11.01 6.86 25.82
N THR A 40 -10.79 5.95 26.76
CA THR A 40 -10.70 4.51 26.48
C THR A 40 -11.97 4.00 25.81
N LYS A 41 -13.14 4.35 26.36
CA LYS A 41 -14.43 4.02 25.74
C LYS A 41 -14.55 4.59 24.33
N LEU A 42 -14.25 5.86 24.12
CA LEU A 42 -14.36 6.49 22.79
C LEU A 42 -13.41 5.85 21.76
N TRP A 43 -12.20 5.48 22.16
CA TRP A 43 -11.27 4.77 21.30
C TRP A 43 -11.78 3.38 20.93
N LEU A 44 -12.31 2.61 21.89
CA LEU A 44 -12.89 1.30 21.63
C LEU A 44 -14.10 1.39 20.69
N ASP A 45 -14.98 2.36 20.91
CA ASP A 45 -16.17 2.59 20.09
C ASP A 45 -15.78 3.01 18.65
N PHE A 46 -14.86 3.95 18.50
CA PHE A 46 -14.50 4.48 17.18
C PHE A 46 -13.52 3.57 16.42
N ALA A 47 -12.37 3.27 17.01
CA ALA A 47 -11.26 2.62 16.30
C ALA A 47 -11.45 1.10 16.24
N VAL A 48 -11.73 0.48 17.39
CA VAL A 48 -11.69 -0.97 17.55
C VAL A 48 -12.99 -1.62 17.04
N THR A 49 -14.13 -1.19 17.55
CA THR A 49 -15.44 -1.77 17.17
C THR A 49 -16.05 -1.09 15.95
N GLY A 50 -16.04 0.25 15.89
CA GLY A 50 -16.60 1.01 14.78
C GLY A 50 -15.86 0.77 13.48
N MET A 51 -14.64 1.31 13.37
CA MET A 51 -13.83 1.22 12.15
C MET A 51 -13.32 -0.19 11.89
N GLY A 52 -13.00 -0.96 12.93
CA GLY A 52 -12.47 -2.32 12.81
C GLY A 52 -13.45 -3.34 12.22
N ARG A 53 -14.76 -3.15 12.37
CA ARG A 53 -15.79 -4.10 11.90
C ARG A 53 -16.36 -3.79 10.52
N ARG A 54 -15.96 -2.69 9.89
CA ARG A 54 -16.46 -2.31 8.57
C ARG A 54 -15.94 -3.30 7.52
N GLN A 55 -16.87 -3.94 6.81
CA GLN A 55 -16.58 -5.02 5.84
C GLN A 55 -16.39 -4.52 4.40
N VAL A 56 -16.16 -3.23 4.21
CA VAL A 56 -15.97 -2.66 2.86
C VAL A 56 -14.68 -3.14 2.22
N LEU A 57 -13.61 -3.27 3.01
CA LEU A 57 -12.36 -3.90 2.63
C LEU A 57 -12.25 -5.23 3.37
N ASP A 58 -11.77 -6.27 2.67
CA ASP A 58 -11.41 -7.52 3.33
C ASP A 58 -10.18 -7.36 4.24
N THR A 59 -10.00 -8.31 5.15
CA THR A 59 -8.92 -8.30 6.14
C THR A 59 -7.55 -8.23 5.48
N ARG A 60 -7.34 -8.98 4.39
CA ARG A 60 -6.08 -8.99 3.62
C ARG A 60 -5.73 -7.58 3.14
N THR A 61 -6.65 -6.92 2.45
CA THR A 61 -6.44 -5.58 1.88
C THR A 61 -6.25 -4.53 2.96
N ARG A 62 -7.00 -4.61 4.07
CA ARG A 62 -6.83 -3.71 5.22
C ARG A 62 -5.40 -3.78 5.78
N LEU A 63 -4.91 -4.99 6.03
CA LEU A 63 -3.60 -5.20 6.62
C LEU A 63 -2.47 -4.83 5.65
N LEU A 64 -2.61 -5.13 4.35
CA LEU A 64 -1.66 -4.69 3.34
C LEU A 64 -1.58 -3.16 3.25
N VAL A 65 -2.73 -2.46 3.27
CA VAL A 65 -2.73 -0.99 3.30
C VAL A 65 -2.01 -0.47 4.55
N LEU A 66 -2.31 -1.00 5.73
CA LEU A 66 -1.66 -0.59 6.98
C LEU A 66 -0.15 -0.87 6.97
N THR A 67 0.29 -2.00 6.42
CA THR A 67 1.72 -2.31 6.24
C THR A 67 2.42 -1.22 5.44
N GLY A 68 1.83 -0.79 4.32
CA GLY A 68 2.37 0.30 3.51
C GLY A 68 2.42 1.62 4.30
N GLN A 69 1.33 1.95 5.00
CA GLN A 69 1.24 3.20 5.74
C GLN A 69 2.26 3.29 6.87
N TYR A 70 2.40 2.25 7.69
CA TYR A 70 3.38 2.23 8.78
C TYR A 70 4.83 2.16 8.27
N THR A 71 5.05 1.58 7.09
CA THR A 71 6.35 1.67 6.40
C THR A 71 6.65 3.13 6.04
N MET A 72 5.70 3.81 5.39
CA MET A 72 5.86 5.20 4.93
C MET A 72 5.99 6.20 6.08
N SER A 73 5.26 6.00 7.18
CA SER A 73 5.32 6.85 8.37
C SER A 73 6.47 6.49 9.32
N LYS A 74 7.27 5.45 9.01
CA LYS A 74 8.38 4.95 9.83
C LYS A 74 7.92 4.55 11.25
N SER A 75 6.68 4.08 11.36
CA SER A 75 6.09 3.64 12.63
C SER A 75 6.42 2.16 12.89
N HIS A 76 7.69 1.90 13.18
CA HIS A 76 8.27 0.55 13.22
C HIS A 76 7.56 -0.46 14.14
N ALA A 77 7.19 -0.04 15.36
CA ALA A 77 6.48 -0.92 16.29
C ALA A 77 5.10 -1.35 15.74
N MET A 78 4.39 -0.39 15.14
CA MET A 78 3.09 -0.66 14.52
C MET A 78 3.21 -1.49 13.24
N LEU A 79 4.29 -1.29 12.48
CA LEU A 79 4.60 -2.14 11.33
C LEU A 79 4.80 -3.60 11.75
N GLU A 80 5.58 -3.85 12.80
CA GLU A 80 5.82 -5.21 13.31
C GLU A 80 4.54 -5.88 13.79
N GLU A 81 3.69 -5.16 14.54
CA GLU A 81 2.36 -5.66 14.94
C GLU A 81 1.47 -5.97 13.73
N THR A 82 1.51 -5.14 12.69
CA THR A 82 0.71 -5.32 11.48
C THR A 82 1.20 -6.49 10.64
N ILE A 83 2.52 -6.71 10.55
CA ILE A 83 3.10 -7.90 9.90
C ILE A 83 2.59 -9.16 10.60
N GLN A 84 2.68 -9.22 11.94
CA GLN A 84 2.16 -10.36 12.70
C GLN A 84 0.67 -10.58 12.45
N ALA A 85 -0.14 -9.51 12.47
CA ALA A 85 -1.58 -9.60 12.22
C ALA A 85 -1.88 -10.11 10.80
N ALA A 86 -1.13 -9.66 9.79
CA ALA A 86 -1.26 -10.12 8.41
C ALA A 86 -1.00 -11.62 8.30
N ILE A 87 0.09 -12.12 8.87
CA ILE A 87 0.42 -13.55 8.83
C ILE A 87 -0.63 -14.38 9.58
N ASN A 88 -1.07 -13.93 10.77
CA ASN A 88 -2.12 -14.62 11.52
C ASN A 88 -3.46 -14.66 10.77
N ALA A 89 -3.74 -13.66 9.95
CA ALA A 89 -4.93 -13.60 9.10
C ALA A 89 -4.79 -14.40 7.79
N GLY A 90 -3.67 -15.11 7.59
CA GLY A 90 -3.41 -15.92 6.40
C GLY A 90 -2.99 -15.11 5.18
N VAL A 91 -2.54 -13.86 5.35
CA VAL A 91 -1.94 -13.10 4.25
C VAL A 91 -0.56 -13.69 3.95
N GLU A 92 -0.29 -13.92 2.67
CA GLU A 92 0.99 -14.45 2.23
C GLU A 92 2.14 -13.51 2.61
N ALA A 93 3.17 -14.04 3.26
CA ALA A 93 4.33 -13.26 3.70
C ALA A 93 5.01 -12.52 2.53
N ARG A 94 4.97 -13.12 1.34
CA ARG A 94 5.46 -12.52 0.10
C ARG A 94 4.71 -11.24 -0.28
N GLU A 95 3.41 -11.16 -0.04
CA GLU A 95 2.60 -9.98 -0.35
C GLU A 95 2.88 -8.85 0.64
N VAL A 96 3.03 -9.17 1.93
CA VAL A 96 3.43 -8.21 2.96
C VAL A 96 4.79 -7.60 2.62
N LEU A 97 5.77 -8.45 2.28
CA LEU A 97 7.08 -7.98 1.83
C LEU A 97 6.99 -7.13 0.56
N GLU A 98 6.16 -7.53 -0.41
CA GLU A 98 5.98 -6.74 -1.63
C GLU A 98 5.47 -5.33 -1.33
N VAL A 99 4.50 -5.17 -0.43
CA VAL A 99 4.03 -3.83 -0.04
C VAL A 99 5.14 -2.99 0.58
N ILE A 100 5.97 -3.57 1.46
CA ILE A 100 7.13 -2.89 2.04
C ILE A 100 8.09 -2.44 0.94
N LEU A 101 8.41 -3.31 -0.02
CA LEU A 101 9.32 -3.00 -1.13
C LEU A 101 8.75 -1.92 -2.07
N GLN A 102 7.44 -1.95 -2.36
CA GLN A 102 6.78 -0.95 -3.21
C GLN A 102 6.85 0.46 -2.62
N CYS A 103 6.98 0.59 -1.28
CA CYS A 103 7.17 1.87 -0.63
C CYS A 103 8.50 2.55 -1.03
N ALA A 104 9.47 1.83 -1.61
CA ALA A 104 10.75 2.40 -2.02
C ALA A 104 10.58 3.45 -3.13
N ILE A 105 9.53 3.33 -3.95
CA ILE A 105 9.23 4.30 -5.01
C ILE A 105 8.84 5.67 -4.44
N TYR A 106 8.24 5.70 -3.25
CA TYR A 106 7.65 6.92 -2.67
C TYR A 106 8.42 7.42 -1.46
N GLY A 107 8.71 6.53 -0.51
CA GLY A 107 9.44 6.85 0.71
C GLY A 107 10.95 6.70 0.59
N GLY A 108 11.44 6.17 -0.54
CA GLY A 108 12.86 5.89 -0.75
C GLY A 108 13.40 4.83 0.21
N GLN A 109 14.73 4.67 0.18
CA GLN A 109 15.42 3.68 1.02
C GLN A 109 15.29 4.00 2.53
N VAL A 110 15.16 5.28 2.90
CA VAL A 110 15.04 5.70 4.30
C VAL A 110 13.76 5.17 4.96
N ALA A 111 12.68 5.00 4.19
CA ALA A 111 11.46 4.38 4.70
C ALA A 111 11.57 2.84 4.70
N VAL A 112 12.21 2.27 3.68
CA VAL A 112 12.14 0.82 3.40
C VAL A 112 13.22 0.02 4.12
N ASP A 113 14.45 0.51 4.27
CA ASP A 113 15.54 -0.26 4.88
C ASP A 113 15.23 -0.72 6.31
N PRO A 114 14.70 0.13 7.22
CA PRO A 114 14.28 -0.33 8.54
C PRO A 114 13.14 -1.35 8.48
N ALA A 115 12.18 -1.14 7.58
CA ALA A 115 11.04 -2.04 7.40
C ALA A 115 11.47 -3.42 6.89
N ILE A 116 12.42 -3.49 5.95
CA ILE A 116 13.03 -4.75 5.50
C ILE A 116 13.72 -5.46 6.66
N ARG A 117 14.47 -4.74 7.50
CA ARG A 117 15.15 -5.36 8.67
C ARG A 117 14.15 -5.96 9.66
N ILE A 118 13.06 -5.24 9.94
CA ILE A 118 11.97 -5.72 10.80
C ILE A 118 11.34 -6.98 10.19
N PHE A 119 10.95 -6.92 8.91
CA PHE A 119 10.35 -8.06 8.23
C PHE A 119 11.29 -9.26 8.15
N TYR A 120 12.59 -9.05 7.90
CA TYR A 120 13.58 -10.12 7.85
C TYR A 120 13.75 -10.80 9.21
N ARG A 121 13.86 -10.03 10.30
CA ARG A 121 13.90 -10.56 11.67
C ARG A 121 12.65 -11.39 11.95
N PHE A 122 11.48 -10.81 11.71
CA PHE A 122 10.19 -11.47 11.89
C PHE A 122 10.12 -12.79 11.11
N ALA A 123 10.48 -12.77 9.82
CA ALA A 123 10.44 -13.94 8.95
C ALA A 123 11.43 -15.02 9.41
N LYS A 124 12.60 -14.64 9.94
CA LYS A 124 13.57 -15.57 10.52
C LYS A 124 13.01 -16.25 11.78
N GLU A 125 12.47 -15.47 12.70
CA GLU A 125 11.93 -15.96 13.98
C GLU A 125 10.71 -16.86 13.80
N ASN A 126 9.92 -16.63 12.75
CA ASN A 126 8.72 -17.40 12.42
C ASN A 126 8.95 -18.49 11.35
N GLY A 127 10.19 -18.78 10.97
CA GLY A 127 10.51 -19.87 10.03
C GLY A 127 10.04 -19.67 8.58
N LEU A 128 9.81 -18.42 8.16
CA LEU A 128 9.24 -18.08 6.84
C LEU A 128 10.31 -17.93 5.73
N LEU A 129 11.61 -17.93 6.07
CA LEU A 129 12.68 -17.61 5.13
C LEU A 129 12.78 -18.60 3.96
N GLU A 130 12.58 -19.89 4.18
CA GLU A 130 12.69 -20.88 3.09
C GLU A 130 11.57 -20.72 2.06
N ALA A 131 10.33 -20.54 2.51
CA ALA A 131 9.20 -20.23 1.61
C ALA A 131 9.41 -18.90 0.86
N LEU A 132 9.98 -17.89 1.51
CA LEU A 132 10.37 -16.62 0.90
C LEU A 132 11.59 -16.72 -0.02
N ARG A 133 12.42 -17.76 0.04
CA ARG A 133 13.48 -17.99 -0.96
C ARG A 133 12.90 -18.72 -2.18
N ALA A 134 12.09 -19.75 -1.93
CA ALA A 134 11.46 -20.54 -2.97
C ALA A 134 10.52 -19.73 -3.89
N SER A 135 9.90 -18.67 -3.35
CA SER A 135 8.95 -17.82 -4.09
C SER A 135 9.57 -16.54 -4.66
N GLN A 136 10.90 -16.45 -4.79
CA GLN A 136 11.53 -15.26 -5.38
C GLN A 136 11.18 -15.14 -6.88
N LEU A 137 11.12 -13.90 -7.35
CA LEU A 137 11.08 -13.64 -8.79
C LEU A 137 12.45 -13.94 -9.42
N PRO A 138 12.50 -14.33 -10.70
CA PRO A 138 13.74 -14.32 -11.46
C PRO A 138 14.43 -12.96 -11.42
N MET A 139 15.75 -12.93 -11.65
CA MET A 139 16.55 -11.69 -11.60
C MET A 139 16.10 -10.62 -12.61
N ASP A 140 15.60 -11.06 -13.76
CA ASP A 140 15.00 -10.25 -14.83
C ASP A 140 13.48 -10.05 -14.66
N GLY A 141 12.93 -10.51 -13.53
CA GLY A 141 11.52 -10.41 -13.19
C GLY A 141 10.64 -11.36 -14.01
N ILE A 142 9.40 -10.94 -14.26
CA ILE A 142 8.42 -11.73 -15.04
C ILE A 142 8.01 -11.02 -16.33
N ALA A 143 8.73 -9.98 -16.70
CA ALA A 143 8.42 -9.12 -17.83
C ALA A 143 8.41 -9.86 -19.18
N GLY A 144 9.25 -10.90 -19.33
CA GLY A 144 9.29 -11.75 -20.53
C GLY A 144 7.99 -12.51 -20.81
N ARG A 145 7.05 -12.56 -19.86
CA ARG A 145 5.71 -13.14 -20.05
C ARG A 145 4.75 -12.22 -20.79
N ARG A 146 5.12 -10.95 -21.00
CA ARG A 146 4.27 -9.92 -21.61
C ARG A 146 4.52 -9.82 -23.11
N ASN A 147 3.48 -9.51 -23.86
CA ASN A 147 3.54 -9.44 -25.32
C ASN A 147 3.27 -8.00 -25.80
N TYR A 148 4.26 -7.40 -26.46
CA TYR A 148 4.17 -6.03 -26.94
C TYR A 148 2.98 -5.80 -27.90
N GLY A 149 2.77 -6.71 -28.85
CA GLY A 149 1.69 -6.58 -29.84
C GLY A 149 0.30 -6.61 -29.21
N GLU A 150 0.08 -7.54 -28.27
CA GLU A 150 -1.21 -7.66 -27.56
C GLU A 150 -1.49 -6.49 -26.62
N GLU A 151 -0.44 -5.93 -26.00
CA GLU A 151 -0.61 -4.80 -25.12
C GLU A 151 -0.79 -3.48 -25.85
N ARG A 152 -0.05 -3.28 -26.94
CA ARG A 152 -0.16 -2.07 -27.75
C ARG A 152 -1.59 -1.88 -28.29
N LYS A 153 -2.29 -2.97 -28.63
CA LYS A 153 -3.71 -2.95 -29.03
C LYS A 153 -4.65 -2.38 -27.95
N LYS A 154 -4.24 -2.43 -26.68
CA LYS A 154 -5.03 -1.98 -25.53
C LYS A 154 -4.68 -0.57 -25.07
N TRP A 155 -3.64 0.05 -25.63
CA TRP A 155 -3.25 1.41 -25.28
C TRP A 155 -4.24 2.42 -25.84
N HIS A 156 -4.36 3.56 -25.16
CA HIS A 156 -5.33 4.58 -25.55
C HIS A 156 -4.95 5.18 -26.92
N PRO A 157 -5.90 5.41 -27.84
CA PRO A 157 -5.63 6.00 -29.15
C PRO A 157 -4.85 7.32 -29.08
N ASP A 158 -5.23 8.23 -28.18
CA ASP A 158 -4.51 9.50 -27.96
C ASP A 158 -3.03 9.30 -27.58
N ASP A 159 -2.70 8.26 -26.81
CA ASP A 159 -1.30 7.96 -26.47
C ASP A 159 -0.53 7.42 -27.69
N LEU A 160 -1.18 6.66 -28.56
CA LEU A 160 -0.59 6.15 -29.80
C LEU A 160 -0.40 7.25 -30.85
N ALA A 161 -1.29 8.24 -30.88
CA ALA A 161 -1.23 9.39 -31.78
C ALA A 161 -0.23 10.48 -31.31
N ASP A 162 0.20 10.43 -30.04
CA ASP A 162 1.15 11.40 -29.50
C ASP A 162 2.52 11.25 -30.19
N PRO A 163 3.10 12.33 -30.75
CA PRO A 163 4.37 12.27 -31.48
C PRO A 163 5.55 11.85 -30.60
N ARG A 164 5.43 11.93 -29.27
CA ARG A 164 6.46 11.49 -28.32
C ARG A 164 6.44 9.98 -28.06
N CYS A 165 5.36 9.28 -28.42
CA CYS A 165 5.16 7.87 -28.08
C CYS A 165 6.27 6.98 -28.66
N GLU A 166 6.45 6.97 -29.98
CA GLU A 166 7.45 6.13 -30.65
C GLU A 166 8.91 6.47 -30.25
N PRO A 167 9.32 7.75 -30.20
CA PRO A 167 10.66 8.10 -29.72
C PRO A 167 10.94 7.62 -28.29
N LEU A 168 9.99 7.80 -27.36
CA LEU A 168 10.15 7.39 -25.97
C LEU A 168 10.15 5.85 -25.83
N LEU A 169 9.32 5.14 -26.59
CA LEU A 169 9.33 3.68 -26.66
C LEU A 169 10.68 3.14 -27.13
N LYS A 170 11.23 3.73 -28.20
CA LYS A 170 12.54 3.33 -28.76
C LYS A 170 13.67 3.59 -27.77
N ARG A 171 13.64 4.72 -27.06
CA ARG A 171 14.70 5.13 -26.12
C ARG A 171 14.66 4.36 -24.81
N HIS A 172 13.49 4.24 -24.20
CA HIS A 172 13.34 3.75 -22.82
C HIS A 172 12.83 2.31 -22.71
N GLY A 173 12.50 1.70 -23.85
CA GLY A 173 12.02 0.33 -23.94
C GLY A 173 10.51 0.22 -23.76
N TRP A 174 9.89 -0.62 -24.59
CA TRP A 174 8.43 -0.74 -24.64
C TRP A 174 7.80 -1.21 -23.33
N LEU A 175 8.49 -2.07 -22.57
CA LEU A 175 7.96 -2.61 -21.33
C LEU A 175 7.76 -1.51 -20.28
N ALA A 176 8.75 -0.63 -20.12
CA ALA A 176 8.71 0.44 -19.13
C ALA A 176 7.66 1.49 -19.52
N VAL A 177 7.77 2.03 -20.73
CA VAL A 177 6.82 3.06 -21.23
C VAL A 177 5.41 2.49 -21.35
N GLY A 178 5.28 1.28 -21.89
CA GLY A 178 4.01 0.59 -22.08
C GLY A 178 3.28 0.26 -20.78
N THR A 179 4.02 -0.09 -19.72
CA THR A 179 3.42 -0.24 -18.38
C THR A 179 2.87 1.09 -17.88
N GLY A 180 3.59 2.19 -18.12
CA GLY A 180 3.10 3.52 -17.84
C GLY A 180 1.83 3.89 -18.62
N LEU A 181 1.80 3.62 -19.93
CA LEU A 181 0.62 3.84 -20.78
C LEU A 181 -0.60 3.05 -20.31
N ARG A 182 -0.40 1.79 -19.90
CA ARG A 182 -1.45 0.92 -19.35
C ARG A 182 -1.99 1.44 -18.02
N LEU A 183 -1.12 1.89 -17.12
CA LEU A 183 -1.50 2.33 -15.77
C LEU A 183 -2.02 3.76 -15.72
N ARG A 184 -1.52 4.63 -16.59
CA ARG A 184 -1.81 6.07 -16.63
C ARG A 184 -2.03 6.56 -18.07
N PRO A 185 -3.08 6.06 -18.75
CA PRO A 185 -3.38 6.48 -20.12
C PRO A 185 -3.59 7.99 -20.18
N LYS A 186 -3.15 8.61 -21.29
CA LYS A 186 -3.14 10.06 -21.55
C LYS A 186 -2.26 10.92 -20.65
N HIS A 187 -1.63 10.33 -19.63
CA HIS A 187 -0.86 11.08 -18.64
C HIS A 187 0.60 10.66 -18.57
N HIS A 188 0.91 9.39 -18.83
CA HIS A 188 2.27 8.89 -18.68
C HIS A 188 3.26 9.60 -19.61
N LEU A 189 2.91 9.80 -20.88
CA LEU A 189 3.78 10.51 -21.84
C LEU A 189 4.03 11.97 -21.46
N ASN A 190 3.07 12.63 -20.79
CA ASN A 190 3.31 13.97 -20.26
C ASN A 190 4.40 13.93 -19.20
N THR A 191 4.30 13.02 -18.23
CA THR A 191 5.29 12.89 -17.14
C THR A 191 6.65 12.43 -17.65
N LEU A 192 6.71 11.46 -18.56
CA LEU A 192 7.96 10.95 -19.11
C LEU A 192 8.61 11.96 -20.07
N GLY A 193 7.82 12.62 -20.93
CA GLY A 193 8.32 13.50 -21.97
C GLY A 193 9.07 14.72 -21.43
N TRP A 194 8.56 15.40 -20.39
CA TRP A 194 9.30 16.53 -19.82
C TRP A 194 10.53 16.07 -19.04
N GLN A 195 10.48 14.94 -18.34
CA GLN A 195 11.65 14.38 -17.67
C GLN A 195 12.74 14.02 -18.67
N ASP A 196 12.37 13.40 -19.78
CA ASP A 196 13.28 13.03 -20.87
C ASP A 196 13.88 14.26 -21.56
N ALA A 197 13.10 15.35 -21.69
CA ALA A 197 13.60 16.61 -22.22
C ALA A 197 14.59 17.31 -21.26
N LEU A 198 14.41 17.16 -19.95
CA LEU A 198 15.33 17.72 -18.95
C LEU A 198 16.60 16.89 -18.82
N ASP A 199 16.45 15.57 -18.71
CA ASP A 199 17.55 14.63 -18.53
C ASP A 199 17.11 13.22 -18.99
N PRO A 200 17.52 12.79 -20.20
CA PRO A 200 17.20 11.47 -20.73
C PRO A 200 17.75 10.31 -19.88
N GLU A 201 18.89 10.49 -19.22
CA GLU A 201 19.49 9.44 -18.38
C GLU A 201 18.64 9.23 -17.12
N TRP A 202 18.32 10.33 -16.43
CA TRP A 202 17.38 10.32 -15.31
C TRP A 202 16.03 9.71 -15.69
N ALA A 203 15.42 10.16 -16.78
CA ALA A 203 14.12 9.67 -17.23
C ALA A 203 14.17 8.15 -17.48
N GLY A 204 15.26 7.67 -18.06
CA GLY A 204 15.53 6.25 -18.26
C GLY A 204 15.63 5.47 -16.96
N LEU A 205 16.40 5.95 -15.98
CA LEU A 205 16.51 5.32 -14.66
C LEU A 205 15.15 5.25 -13.96
N TRP A 206 14.43 6.37 -13.94
CA TRP A 206 13.12 6.50 -13.31
C TRP A 206 12.09 5.55 -13.93
N VAL A 207 11.92 5.58 -15.26
CA VAL A 207 10.87 4.81 -15.93
C VAL A 207 11.17 3.31 -15.90
N ARG A 208 12.44 2.91 -16.06
CA ARG A 208 12.83 1.50 -15.98
C ARG A 208 12.71 0.95 -14.57
N TYR A 209 13.13 1.70 -13.55
CA TYR A 209 13.00 1.25 -12.15
C TYR A 209 11.54 1.07 -11.75
N ILE A 210 10.70 2.09 -11.97
CA ILE A 210 9.32 2.08 -11.50
C ILE A 210 8.43 1.23 -12.41
N TYR A 211 8.35 1.58 -13.69
CA TYR A 211 7.38 0.99 -14.61
C TYR A 211 7.91 -0.23 -15.34
N GLY A 212 9.22 -0.33 -15.57
CA GLY A 212 9.85 -1.51 -16.18
C GLY A 212 10.20 -2.61 -15.17
N GLY A 213 10.33 -2.26 -13.89
CA GLY A 213 10.72 -3.16 -12.81
C GLY A 213 9.60 -3.31 -11.80
N MET A 214 9.53 -2.40 -10.83
CA MET A 214 8.68 -2.52 -9.63
C MET A 214 7.20 -2.78 -9.94
N TYR A 215 6.60 -2.09 -10.91
CA TYR A 215 5.18 -2.26 -11.26
C TYR A 215 4.89 -3.48 -12.16
N THR A 216 5.90 -4.23 -12.57
CA THR A 216 5.74 -5.46 -13.37
C THR A 216 5.91 -6.74 -12.58
N ARG A 217 6.20 -6.63 -11.28
CA ARG A 217 6.54 -7.77 -10.40
C ARG A 217 5.41 -8.79 -10.26
N GLY A 218 4.16 -8.34 -10.32
CA GLY A 218 2.98 -9.21 -10.34
C GLY A 218 2.74 -10.06 -9.07
N ILE A 219 3.43 -9.74 -7.97
CA ILE A 219 3.23 -10.41 -6.67
C ILE A 219 1.87 -10.02 -6.07
N ILE A 220 1.51 -8.74 -6.16
CA ILE A 220 0.16 -8.23 -5.91
C ILE A 220 -0.36 -7.62 -7.21
N ASP A 221 -1.68 -7.69 -7.42
CA ASP A 221 -2.31 -7.07 -8.58
C ASP A 221 -2.28 -5.53 -8.50
N ASP A 222 -2.47 -4.87 -9.65
CA ASP A 222 -2.43 -3.41 -9.73
C ASP A 222 -3.50 -2.76 -8.85
N ARG A 223 -4.66 -3.41 -8.71
CA ARG A 223 -5.76 -2.97 -7.87
C ARG A 223 -5.33 -2.85 -6.41
N THR A 224 -4.78 -3.93 -5.84
CA THR A 224 -4.31 -3.99 -4.46
C THR A 224 -3.14 -3.03 -4.25
N ARG A 225 -2.17 -3.02 -5.18
CA ARG A 225 -1.02 -2.11 -5.12
C ARG A 225 -1.46 -0.65 -5.06
N LEU A 226 -2.40 -0.24 -5.92
CA LEU A 226 -2.88 1.14 -5.97
C LEU A 226 -3.72 1.51 -4.74
N LEU A 227 -4.48 0.59 -4.15
CA LEU A 227 -5.13 0.82 -2.85
C LEU A 227 -4.10 1.04 -1.73
N CYS A 228 -3.01 0.26 -1.70
CA CYS A 228 -1.91 0.50 -0.76
C CYS A 228 -1.27 1.88 -0.99
N MET A 229 -1.04 2.28 -2.25
CA MET A 229 -0.48 3.60 -2.56
C MET A 229 -1.40 4.75 -2.16
N VAL A 230 -2.73 4.60 -2.28
CA VAL A 230 -3.68 5.58 -1.74
C VAL A 230 -3.47 5.73 -0.23
N GLY A 231 -3.43 4.62 0.51
CA GLY A 231 -3.19 4.65 1.96
C GLY A 231 -1.85 5.31 2.31
N ASN A 232 -0.78 4.95 1.60
CA ASN A 232 0.55 5.53 1.76
C ASN A 232 0.55 7.05 1.60
N CYS A 233 -0.07 7.56 0.52
CA CYS A 233 -0.22 9.00 0.29
C CYS A 233 -0.97 9.69 1.43
N VAL A 234 -2.04 9.08 1.96
CA VAL A 234 -2.78 9.63 3.12
C VAL A 234 -1.86 9.71 4.34
N ALA A 235 -1.07 8.66 4.62
CA ALA A 235 -0.21 8.58 5.80
C ALA A 235 0.90 9.64 5.84
N VAL A 236 1.37 10.11 4.68
CA VAL A 236 2.40 11.16 4.56
C VAL A 236 1.86 12.49 4.01
N ASN A 237 0.53 12.65 3.96
CA ASN A 237 -0.16 13.84 3.46
C ASN A 237 0.27 14.27 2.05
N GLU A 238 0.48 13.32 1.15
CA GLU A 238 0.79 13.56 -0.26
C GLU A 238 -0.52 13.62 -1.06
N ALA A 239 -0.80 14.77 -1.67
CA ALA A 239 -2.06 15.05 -2.35
C ALA A 239 -2.03 14.80 -3.87
N VAL A 240 -0.91 15.07 -4.54
CA VAL A 240 -0.81 15.09 -6.00
C VAL A 240 -0.83 13.67 -6.55
N GLN A 241 0.05 12.81 -6.04
CA GLN A 241 0.04 11.38 -6.33
C GLN A 241 -1.18 10.70 -5.70
N GLY A 242 -1.63 11.14 -4.52
CA GLY A 242 -2.87 10.64 -3.88
C GLY A 242 -4.05 10.67 -4.86
N ARG A 243 -4.30 11.81 -5.50
CA ARG A 243 -5.35 11.94 -6.54
C ARG A 243 -5.13 10.98 -7.72
N ALA A 244 -3.89 10.85 -8.18
CA ALA A 244 -3.56 9.97 -9.30
C ALA A 244 -3.79 8.48 -8.95
N HIS A 245 -3.44 8.07 -7.73
CA HIS A 245 -3.63 6.70 -7.23
C HIS A 245 -5.09 6.36 -7.00
N MET A 246 -5.91 7.29 -6.51
CA MET A 246 -7.35 7.07 -6.39
C MET A 246 -7.97 6.77 -7.77
N LYS A 247 -7.65 7.59 -8.79
CA LYS A 247 -8.10 7.36 -10.17
C LYS A 247 -7.53 6.07 -10.76
N GLY A 248 -6.27 5.78 -10.50
CA GLY A 248 -5.61 4.56 -10.93
C GLY A 248 -6.27 3.30 -10.35
N ALA A 249 -6.53 3.28 -9.04
CA ALA A 249 -7.16 2.16 -8.35
C ALA A 249 -8.53 1.85 -8.94
N MET A 250 -9.35 2.88 -9.19
CA MET A 250 -10.67 2.71 -9.82
C MET A 250 -10.57 2.14 -11.23
N ARG A 251 -9.60 2.60 -12.04
CA ARG A 251 -9.34 2.02 -13.37
C ARG A 251 -8.86 0.58 -13.30
N ALA A 252 -8.13 0.21 -12.25
CA ALA A 252 -7.68 -1.16 -12.00
C ALA A 252 -8.77 -2.05 -11.37
N GLY A 253 -10.01 -1.55 -11.21
CA GLY A 253 -11.15 -2.33 -10.74
C GLY A 253 -11.45 -2.22 -9.24
N ALA A 254 -10.82 -1.30 -8.50
CA ALA A 254 -11.27 -0.97 -7.16
C ALA A 254 -12.60 -0.21 -7.21
N LYS A 255 -13.55 -0.57 -6.34
CA LYS A 255 -14.80 0.20 -6.23
C LYS A 255 -14.48 1.56 -5.59
N PRO A 256 -15.18 2.66 -5.96
CA PRO A 256 -15.01 3.95 -5.29
C PRO A 256 -15.17 3.84 -3.77
N ARG A 257 -16.05 2.95 -3.32
CA ARG A 257 -16.29 2.68 -1.89
C ARG A 257 -15.07 2.09 -1.18
N GLU A 258 -14.23 1.31 -1.87
CA GLU A 258 -13.00 0.75 -1.30
C GLU A 258 -11.90 1.79 -1.18
N VAL A 259 -11.77 2.66 -2.19
CA VAL A 259 -10.85 3.81 -2.13
C VAL A 259 -11.25 4.75 -0.98
N LEU A 260 -12.54 5.04 -0.84
CA LEU A 260 -13.07 5.79 0.29
C LEU A 260 -12.75 5.10 1.63
N GLU A 261 -12.91 3.78 1.72
CA GLU A 261 -12.62 3.05 2.95
C GLU A 261 -11.13 3.11 3.32
N VAL A 262 -10.21 3.06 2.34
CA VAL A 262 -8.78 3.28 2.59
C VAL A 262 -8.53 4.64 3.22
N ILE A 263 -9.18 5.69 2.70
CA ILE A 263 -9.08 7.05 3.26
C ILE A 263 -9.65 7.09 4.69
N LEU A 264 -10.83 6.53 4.91
CA LEU A 264 -11.50 6.55 6.22
C LEU A 264 -10.75 5.76 7.29
N GLN A 265 -10.27 4.54 7.00
CA GLN A 265 -9.53 3.74 7.99
C GLN A 265 -8.24 4.43 8.43
N SER A 266 -7.64 5.24 7.54
CA SER A 266 -6.43 6.00 7.85
C SER A 266 -6.64 7.00 8.99
N ALA A 267 -7.88 7.46 9.24
CA ALA A 267 -8.17 8.37 10.35
C ALA A 267 -7.80 7.78 11.73
N VAL A 268 -7.86 6.45 11.87
CA VAL A 268 -7.56 5.76 13.13
C VAL A 268 -6.09 5.91 13.52
N ASN A 269 -5.19 5.83 12.53
CA ASN A 269 -3.74 5.73 12.76
C ASN A 269 -2.97 6.99 12.37
N PHE A 270 -3.49 7.76 11.41
CA PHE A 270 -2.86 8.95 10.83
C PHE A 270 -3.69 10.22 11.02
N GLY A 271 -4.77 10.13 11.82
CA GLY A 271 -5.54 11.27 12.29
C GLY A 271 -6.56 11.83 11.30
N GLN A 272 -7.47 12.63 11.85
CA GLN A 272 -8.57 13.24 11.11
C GLN A 272 -8.11 14.25 10.03
N PRO A 273 -7.12 15.13 10.24
CA PRO A 273 -6.77 16.16 9.26
C PRO A 273 -6.29 15.60 7.91
N GLY A 274 -5.36 14.65 7.91
CA GLY A 274 -4.86 14.01 6.69
C GLY A 274 -5.95 13.21 5.97
N MET A 275 -6.81 12.53 6.73
CA MET A 275 -7.99 11.86 6.19
C MET A 275 -8.95 12.87 5.53
N LEU A 276 -9.33 13.95 6.20
CA LEU A 276 -10.24 14.97 5.67
C LEU A 276 -9.68 15.67 4.43
N HIS A 277 -8.37 15.93 4.41
CA HIS A 277 -7.69 16.48 3.23
C HIS A 277 -7.81 15.53 2.03
N SER A 278 -7.55 14.24 2.26
CA SER A 278 -7.67 13.20 1.23
C SER A 278 -9.13 12.98 0.80
N LEU A 279 -10.08 13.12 1.72
CA LEU A 279 -11.51 13.03 1.42
C LEU A 279 -11.96 14.18 0.51
N LYS A 280 -11.46 15.41 0.72
CA LYS A 280 -11.72 16.55 -0.18
C LYS A 280 -11.15 16.35 -1.59
N ILE A 281 -10.08 15.57 -1.72
CA ILE A 281 -9.48 15.22 -3.01
C ILE A 281 -10.30 14.14 -3.72
N PHE A 282 -10.90 13.24 -2.94
CA PHE A 282 -11.68 12.11 -3.42
C PHE A 282 -13.05 12.51 -3.99
N VAL A 283 -13.74 13.46 -3.34
CA VAL A 283 -15.00 14.04 -3.83
C VAL A 283 -14.79 14.95 -5.04
#